data_AF-A0A7C4AQ51-F1
#
_entry.id   AF-A0A7C4AQ51-F1
#
_cell.length_a   1.000
_cell.length_b   1.000
_cell.length_c   1.000
_cell.angle_alpha   90.00
_cell.angle_beta   90.00
_cell.angle_gamma   90.00
#
_symmetry.space_group_name_H-M   'P 1'
#
loop_
_entity.id
_entity.type
_entity.pdbx_description
1 polymer ?
#
loop_
_entity_poly.entity_id
_entity_poly.type
_entity_poly.pdbx_seq_one_letter_code
_entity_poly.pdbx_strand_id
1 'polypeptide(L)'
;MIEITSASTEMSWNERGRQLLDAGNIAEAIECYKQSSDPDSLDEREARDMLIEARAHLSRKYFTEALECFEEALIMGTDIQRSQALEGIRTVAEARMKLPRLTATLMKGLRERFGKRGSAAYGLALASEDDNIILLTEDAIEALPEHLKRGSRIGKLPPRLSDITFPISAQRGVAYANMDDVQYILDIARALKERGNIHREHTGHPVNSVGTSR
;
A
#
# COMPACT_ATOMS: atom_id res chain seq x y z
N MET A 1 -25.34 -36.50 -29.33
CA MET A 1 -26.19 -36.02 -28.22
C MET A 1 -25.32 -36.14 -26.97
N ILE A 2 -24.38 -35.20 -26.81
CA ILE A 2 -24.34 -34.21 -25.71
C ILE A 2 -24.56 -34.85 -24.35
N GLU A 3 -23.52 -34.81 -23.51
CA GLU A 3 -23.59 -34.20 -22.18
C GLU A 3 -22.27 -33.50 -21.91
N ILE A 4 -22.27 -32.18 -22.14
CA ILE A 4 -21.31 -31.25 -21.55
C ILE A 4 -21.69 -31.21 -20.07
N THR A 5 -21.05 -32.01 -19.24
CA THR A 5 -21.13 -31.83 -17.79
C THR A 5 -20.37 -30.56 -17.47
N SER A 6 -21.15 -29.55 -17.10
CA SER A 6 -20.74 -28.27 -16.52
C SER A 6 -19.39 -28.36 -15.81
N ALA A 7 -18.36 -27.76 -16.40
CA ALA A 7 -17.18 -27.34 -15.65
C ALA A 7 -17.64 -26.22 -14.71
N SER A 8 -18.18 -26.59 -13.55
CA SER A 8 -18.19 -25.69 -12.41
C SER A 8 -16.72 -25.46 -12.09
N THR A 9 -16.23 -24.25 -12.40
CA THR A 9 -14.98 -23.73 -11.86
C THR A 9 -15.17 -23.66 -10.34
N GLU A 10 -14.97 -24.79 -9.65
CA GLU A 10 -14.98 -24.84 -8.19
C GLU A 10 -13.86 -23.91 -7.72
N MET A 11 -14.25 -22.84 -7.05
CA MET A 11 -13.32 -21.89 -6.46
C MET A 11 -12.43 -22.62 -5.47
N SER A 12 -11.11 -22.45 -5.58
CA SER A 12 -10.18 -23.06 -4.64
C SER A 12 -10.44 -22.54 -3.22
N TRP A 13 -10.10 -23.34 -2.20
CA TRP A 13 -10.21 -22.93 -0.81
C TRP A 13 -9.43 -21.65 -0.51
N ASN A 14 -8.29 -21.46 -1.18
CA ASN A 14 -7.46 -20.27 -1.06
C ASN A 14 -8.19 -19.01 -1.60
N GLU A 15 -8.73 -19.10 -2.82
CA GLU A 15 -9.49 -18.01 -3.44
C GLU A 15 -10.72 -17.63 -2.61
N ARG A 16 -11.43 -18.63 -2.07
CA ARG A 16 -12.55 -18.39 -1.16
C ARG A 16 -12.11 -17.71 0.14
N GLY A 17 -10.96 -18.14 0.70
CA GLY A 17 -10.36 -17.53 1.88
C GLY A 17 -10.06 -16.05 1.66
N ARG A 18 -9.47 -15.71 0.52
CA ARG A 18 -9.15 -14.34 0.12
C ARG A 18 -10.39 -13.46 -0.02
N GLN A 19 -11.45 -13.96 -0.67
CA GLN A 19 -12.72 -13.22 -0.78
C GLN A 19 -13.36 -12.96 0.59
N LEU A 20 -13.30 -13.93 1.50
CA LEU A 20 -13.79 -13.76 2.86
C LEU A 20 -12.93 -12.76 3.66
N LEU A 21 -11.61 -12.74 3.47
CA LEU A 21 -10.73 -11.72 4.07
C LEU A 21 -11.08 -10.32 3.58
N ASP A 22 -11.26 -10.13 2.28
CA ASP A 22 -11.60 -8.84 1.70
C ASP A 22 -12.99 -8.35 2.17
N ALA A 23 -13.91 -9.29 2.45
CA ALA A 23 -15.19 -9.00 3.09
C ALA A 23 -15.09 -8.74 4.62
N GLY A 24 -13.91 -8.93 5.23
CA GLY A 24 -13.68 -8.77 6.67
C GLY A 24 -14.06 -9.99 7.54
N ASN A 25 -14.43 -11.12 6.92
CA ASN A 25 -14.82 -12.35 7.60
C ASN A 25 -13.58 -13.21 7.94
N ILE A 26 -12.73 -12.70 8.83
CA ILE A 26 -11.42 -13.30 9.15
C ILE A 26 -11.55 -14.76 9.63
N ALA A 27 -12.51 -15.06 10.50
CA ALA A 27 -12.65 -16.40 11.08
C ALA A 27 -12.98 -17.46 10.01
N GLU A 28 -13.93 -17.16 9.11
CA GLU A 28 -14.32 -18.05 8.02
C GLU A 28 -13.22 -18.15 6.96
N ALA A 29 -12.51 -17.06 6.69
CA ALA A 29 -11.36 -17.07 5.80
C ALA A 29 -10.27 -18.02 6.28
N ILE A 30 -9.91 -17.94 7.57
CA ILE A 30 -8.92 -18.84 8.18
C ILE A 30 -9.36 -20.30 8.10
N GLU A 31 -10.66 -20.58 8.22
CA GLU A 31 -11.14 -21.95 8.05
C GLU A 31 -11.01 -22.43 6.61
N CYS A 32 -11.26 -21.57 5.61
CA CYS A 32 -10.98 -21.89 4.21
C CYS A 32 -9.48 -22.14 3.99
N TYR A 33 -8.60 -21.30 4.53
CA TYR A 33 -7.15 -21.47 4.38
C TYR A 33 -6.59 -22.75 5.01
N LYS A 34 -7.23 -23.29 6.04
CA LYS A 34 -6.85 -24.60 6.58
C LYS A 34 -7.16 -25.74 5.62
N GLN A 35 -8.13 -25.57 4.74
CA GLN A 35 -8.53 -26.57 3.74
C GLN A 35 -7.67 -26.49 2.45
N SER A 36 -6.92 -25.40 2.22
CA SER A 36 -6.11 -25.20 1.01
C SER A 36 -4.76 -25.93 0.99
N SER A 37 -4.60 -27.02 1.75
CA SER A 37 -3.35 -27.80 1.75
C SER A 37 -3.27 -28.75 0.57
N ASP A 38 -2.11 -28.75 -0.10
CA ASP A 38 -1.81 -29.71 -1.15
C ASP A 38 -0.58 -30.56 -0.75
N PRO A 39 -0.77 -31.83 -0.35
CA PRO A 39 0.33 -32.71 0.04
C PRO A 39 1.37 -32.92 -1.06
N ASP A 40 0.97 -32.86 -2.33
CA ASP A 40 1.86 -33.06 -3.48
C ASP A 40 2.72 -31.82 -3.77
N SER A 41 2.38 -30.68 -3.15
CA SER A 41 3.09 -29.40 -3.26
C SER A 41 4.04 -29.14 -2.08
N LEU A 42 4.28 -30.11 -1.18
CA LEU A 42 5.12 -29.91 0.00
C LEU A 42 6.58 -29.58 -0.38
N ASP A 43 7.01 -28.36 -0.06
CA ASP A 43 8.40 -27.90 -0.10
C ASP A 43 8.71 -27.07 1.15
N GLU A 44 9.29 -27.72 2.16
CA GLU A 44 9.61 -27.07 3.43
C GLU A 44 10.60 -25.91 3.26
N ARG A 45 11.56 -26.02 2.34
CA ARG A 45 12.57 -24.97 2.18
C ARG A 45 11.93 -23.74 1.56
N GLU A 46 11.18 -23.91 0.50
CA GLU A 46 10.48 -22.82 -0.19
C GLU A 46 9.43 -22.18 0.73
N ALA A 47 8.63 -22.97 1.45
CA ALA A 47 7.66 -22.45 2.43
C ALA A 47 8.32 -21.56 3.49
N ARG A 48 9.50 -21.95 3.97
CA ARG A 48 10.25 -21.17 4.97
C ARG A 48 10.77 -19.87 4.39
N ASP A 49 11.27 -19.90 3.16
CA ASP A 49 11.79 -18.73 2.47
C ASP A 49 10.61 -17.74 2.21
N MET A 50 9.44 -18.24 1.78
CA MET A 50 8.19 -17.45 1.67
C MET A 50 7.74 -16.83 3.01
N LEU A 51 7.83 -17.55 4.12
CA LEU A 51 7.51 -16.98 5.44
C LEU A 51 8.46 -15.86 5.86
N ILE A 52 9.73 -15.95 5.49
CA ILE A 52 10.73 -14.89 5.75
C ILE A 52 10.38 -13.66 4.92
N GLU A 53 10.08 -13.84 3.64
CA GLU A 53 9.66 -12.76 2.74
C GLU A 53 8.35 -12.11 3.22
N ALA A 54 7.34 -12.91 3.59
CA ALA A 54 6.07 -12.42 4.12
C ALA A 54 6.26 -11.51 5.34
N ARG A 55 7.10 -11.93 6.30
CA ARG A 55 7.42 -11.13 7.50
C ARG A 55 8.20 -9.86 7.15
N ALA A 56 9.11 -9.95 6.19
CA ALA A 56 9.84 -8.80 5.67
C ALA A 56 8.88 -7.79 5.02
N HIS A 57 7.89 -8.23 4.24
CA HIS A 57 6.85 -7.37 3.67
C HIS A 57 5.92 -6.79 4.74
N LEU A 58 5.50 -7.60 5.70
CA LEU A 58 4.67 -7.15 6.83
C LEU A 58 5.36 -6.06 7.66
N SER A 59 6.67 -6.19 7.92
CA SER A 59 7.45 -5.17 8.64
C SER A 59 7.52 -3.83 7.88
N ARG A 60 7.42 -3.88 6.55
CA ARG A 60 7.35 -2.71 5.65
C ARG A 60 5.92 -2.24 5.43
N LYS A 61 4.93 -2.93 6.00
CA LYS A 61 3.48 -2.70 5.83
C LYS A 61 3.02 -2.88 4.39
N TYR A 62 3.70 -3.75 3.63
CA TYR A 62 3.34 -4.16 2.28
C TYR A 62 2.38 -5.34 2.42
N PHE A 63 1.11 -5.03 2.71
CA PHE A 63 0.14 -6.03 3.15
C PHE A 63 -0.27 -7.00 2.05
N THR A 64 -0.37 -6.54 0.81
CA THR A 64 -0.71 -7.38 -0.34
C THR A 64 0.39 -8.41 -0.59
N GLU A 65 1.64 -7.97 -0.61
CA GLU A 65 2.82 -8.80 -0.81
C GLU A 65 3.00 -9.78 0.36
N ALA A 66 2.79 -9.30 1.59
CA ALA A 66 2.85 -10.19 2.76
C ALA A 66 1.78 -11.28 2.69
N LEU A 67 0.56 -10.93 2.27
CA LEU A 67 -0.55 -11.88 2.14
C LEU A 67 -0.25 -12.94 1.07
N GLU A 68 0.24 -12.53 -0.09
CA GLU A 68 0.64 -13.43 -1.18
C GLU A 68 1.69 -14.45 -0.70
N CYS A 69 2.78 -13.99 -0.07
CA CYS A 69 3.81 -14.90 0.45
C CYS A 69 3.27 -15.85 1.54
N PHE A 70 2.36 -15.39 2.41
CA PHE A 70 1.74 -16.29 3.39
C PHE A 70 0.83 -17.34 2.74
N GLU A 71 0.05 -16.95 1.73
CA GLU A 71 -0.81 -17.87 0.98
C GLU A 71 0.02 -18.92 0.21
N GLU A 72 1.15 -18.54 -0.38
CA GLU A 72 2.07 -19.49 -0.99
C GLU A 72 2.64 -20.47 0.04
N ALA A 73 3.10 -19.97 1.19
CA ALA A 73 3.58 -20.82 2.29
C ALA A 73 2.51 -21.76 2.86
N LEU A 74 1.22 -21.42 2.75
CA LEU A 74 0.12 -22.31 3.16
C LEU A 74 -0.02 -23.54 2.26
N ILE A 75 0.20 -23.37 0.96
CA ILE A 75 0.02 -24.43 -0.03
C ILE A 75 1.11 -25.48 0.12
N MET A 76 2.37 -25.04 0.28
CA MET A 76 3.57 -25.90 0.23
C MET A 76 4.21 -26.20 1.58
N GLY A 77 3.68 -25.66 2.69
CA GLY A 77 4.30 -25.74 4.01
C GLY A 77 3.94 -26.98 4.84
N THR A 78 4.85 -27.36 5.73
CA THR A 78 4.57 -28.27 6.86
C THR A 78 3.50 -27.67 7.79
N ASP A 79 2.89 -28.48 8.68
CA ASP A 79 1.91 -28.02 9.68
C ASP A 79 2.41 -26.80 10.48
N ILE A 80 3.69 -26.79 10.84
CA ILE A 80 4.32 -25.69 11.56
C ILE A 80 4.33 -24.42 10.71
N GLN A 81 4.74 -24.53 9.45
CA GLN A 81 4.81 -23.40 8.53
C GLN A 81 3.43 -22.87 8.17
N ARG A 82 2.47 -23.77 7.96
CA ARG A 82 1.07 -23.40 7.72
C ARG A 82 0.48 -22.65 8.91
N SER A 83 0.72 -23.13 10.13
CA SER A 83 0.31 -22.43 11.34
C SER A 83 0.89 -21.02 11.43
N GLN A 84 2.18 -20.85 11.11
CA GLN A 84 2.83 -19.54 11.06
C GLN A 84 2.25 -18.64 9.96
N ALA A 85 1.91 -19.21 8.80
CA ALA A 85 1.28 -18.48 7.71
C ALA A 85 -0.12 -18.01 8.08
N LEU A 86 -0.95 -18.85 8.69
CA LEU A 86 -2.29 -18.48 9.18
C LEU A 86 -2.24 -17.34 10.21
N GLU A 87 -1.25 -17.35 11.11
CA GLU A 87 -1.02 -16.24 12.04
C GLU A 87 -0.63 -14.95 11.31
N GLY A 88 0.24 -15.05 10.31
CA GLY A 88 0.62 -13.94 9.44
C GLY A 88 -0.58 -13.32 8.72
N ILE A 89 -1.41 -14.16 8.11
CA ILE A 89 -2.65 -13.77 7.41
C ILE A 89 -3.60 -13.06 8.35
N ARG A 90 -3.83 -13.61 9.54
CA ARG A 90 -4.67 -12.95 10.57
C ARG A 90 -4.13 -11.57 10.92
N THR A 91 -2.82 -11.44 11.10
CA THR A 91 -2.17 -10.16 11.42
C THR A 91 -2.35 -9.14 10.29
N VAL A 92 -2.17 -9.56 9.04
CA VAL A 92 -2.42 -8.71 7.86
C VAL A 92 -3.89 -8.27 7.82
N ALA A 93 -4.82 -9.21 8.03
CA ALA A 93 -6.25 -8.94 8.00
C ALA A 93 -6.67 -7.92 9.07
N GLU A 94 -6.22 -8.09 10.32
CA GLU A 94 -6.48 -7.15 11.41
C GLU A 94 -5.91 -5.75 11.13
N ALA A 95 -4.78 -5.66 10.44
CA ALA A 95 -4.22 -4.39 9.99
C ALA A 95 -5.07 -3.77 8.86
N ARG A 96 -5.47 -4.56 7.86
CA ARG A 96 -6.31 -4.13 6.74
C ARG A 96 -7.69 -3.63 7.19
N MET A 97 -8.29 -4.22 8.22
CA MET A 97 -9.55 -3.74 8.82
C MET A 97 -9.49 -2.28 9.29
N LYS A 98 -8.30 -1.78 9.65
CA LYS A 98 -8.12 -0.40 10.11
C LYS A 98 -7.95 0.58 8.95
N LEU A 99 -7.56 0.09 7.77
CA LEU A 99 -7.21 0.93 6.62
C LEU A 99 -8.33 1.88 6.19
N PRO A 100 -9.61 1.47 6.02
CA PRO A 100 -10.65 2.39 5.57
C PRO A 100 -10.74 3.67 6.41
N ARG A 101 -10.62 3.53 7.74
CA ARG A 101 -10.62 4.68 8.66
C ARG A 101 -9.34 5.53 8.54
N LEU A 102 -8.19 4.89 8.41
CA LEU A 102 -6.90 5.57 8.24
C LEU A 102 -6.87 6.33 6.91
N THR A 103 -7.26 5.68 5.81
CA THR A 103 -7.38 6.25 4.47
C THR A 103 -8.35 7.41 4.46
N ALA A 104 -9.54 7.28 5.06
CA ALA A 104 -10.49 8.39 5.15
C ALA A 104 -9.90 9.61 5.89
N THR A 105 -9.19 9.37 6.99
CA THR A 105 -8.54 10.42 7.78
C THR A 105 -7.43 11.10 6.98
N LEU A 106 -6.58 10.31 6.34
CA LEU A 106 -5.49 10.78 5.49
C LEU A 106 -6.03 11.62 4.33
N MET A 107 -7.00 11.08 3.58
CA MET A 107 -7.59 11.76 2.42
C MET A 107 -8.31 13.05 2.80
N LYS A 108 -9.00 13.09 3.95
CA LYS A 108 -9.53 14.33 4.50
C LYS A 108 -8.42 15.35 4.77
N GLY A 109 -7.35 14.95 5.45
CA GLY A 109 -6.22 15.83 5.77
C GLY A 109 -5.46 16.33 4.54
N LEU A 110 -5.32 15.51 3.50
CA LEU A 110 -4.76 15.92 2.20
C LEU A 110 -5.68 16.92 1.49
N ARG A 111 -6.99 16.69 1.49
CA ARG A 111 -7.98 17.59 0.88
C ARG A 111 -7.99 18.96 1.55
N GLU A 112 -7.97 19.01 2.89
CA GLU A 112 -7.89 20.26 3.65
C GLU A 112 -6.62 21.06 3.33
N ARG A 113 -5.51 20.37 3.04
CA ARG A 113 -4.24 21.01 2.67
C ARG A 113 -4.23 21.48 1.22
N PHE A 114 -4.55 20.63 0.27
CA PHE A 114 -4.32 20.93 -1.15
C PHE A 114 -5.53 21.47 -1.89
N GLY A 115 -6.74 21.35 -1.31
CA GLY A 115 -7.98 21.82 -1.91
C GLY A 115 -8.18 21.28 -3.33
N LYS A 116 -8.61 22.15 -4.25
CA LYS A 116 -8.91 21.78 -5.65
C LYS A 116 -7.71 21.32 -6.46
N ARG A 117 -6.48 21.69 -6.07
CA ARG A 117 -5.26 21.26 -6.80
C ARG A 117 -4.98 19.77 -6.64
N GLY A 118 -5.43 19.19 -5.53
CA GLY A 118 -5.09 17.82 -5.16
C GLY A 118 -3.62 17.67 -4.76
N SER A 119 -3.31 16.55 -4.10
CA SER A 119 -1.96 16.24 -3.64
C SER A 119 -1.01 15.85 -4.79
N ALA A 120 -1.54 15.36 -5.91
CA ALA A 120 -0.75 14.92 -7.06
C ALA A 120 0.07 16.08 -7.67
N ALA A 121 -0.48 17.30 -7.68
CA ALA A 121 0.23 18.51 -8.11
C ALA A 121 1.45 18.87 -7.23
N TYR A 122 1.56 18.25 -6.05
CA TYR A 122 2.67 18.39 -5.11
C TYR A 122 3.52 17.12 -5.03
N GLY A 123 3.29 16.15 -5.93
CA GLY A 123 4.04 14.91 -6.00
C GLY A 123 3.62 13.83 -5.00
N LEU A 124 2.41 13.89 -4.43
CA LEU A 124 1.84 12.79 -3.63
C LEU A 124 0.57 12.21 -4.25
N ALA A 125 0.49 10.89 -4.32
CA ALA A 125 -0.71 10.18 -4.75
C ALA A 125 -0.94 8.92 -3.91
N LEU A 126 -2.20 8.55 -3.67
CA LEU A 126 -2.52 7.23 -3.15
C LEU A 126 -2.34 6.21 -4.27
N ALA A 127 -1.66 5.09 -3.99
CA ALA A 127 -1.40 4.06 -5.01
C ALA A 127 -2.70 3.46 -5.55
N SER A 128 -3.61 3.07 -4.65
CA SER A 128 -4.99 2.65 -4.94
C SER A 128 -5.84 2.77 -3.67
N GLU A 129 -7.18 2.69 -3.79
CA GLU A 129 -8.08 2.76 -2.63
C GLU A 129 -7.91 1.54 -1.69
N ASP A 130 -7.50 0.41 -2.24
CA ASP A 130 -7.24 -0.83 -1.51
C ASP A 130 -5.81 -0.90 -0.93
N ASP A 131 -4.95 0.04 -1.33
CA ASP A 131 -3.57 0.12 -0.88
C ASP A 131 -3.35 1.09 0.27
N ASN A 132 -2.38 0.71 1.09
CA ASN A 132 -1.93 1.50 2.21
C ASN A 132 -0.63 2.27 1.91
N ILE A 133 -0.42 2.69 0.66
CA ILE A 133 0.83 3.31 0.21
C ILE A 133 0.55 4.68 -0.43
N ILE A 134 1.24 5.71 0.07
CA ILE A 134 1.33 7.01 -0.59
C ILE A 134 2.61 7.06 -1.41
N LEU A 135 2.44 7.25 -2.70
CA LEU A 135 3.48 7.46 -3.69
C LEU A 135 4.07 8.86 -3.54
N LEU A 136 5.39 8.97 -3.72
CA LEU A 136 6.13 10.22 -3.69
C LEU A 136 7.02 10.33 -4.94
N THR A 137 6.98 11.48 -5.61
CA THR A 137 7.95 11.80 -6.66
C THR A 137 9.31 12.12 -6.05
N GLU A 138 10.40 11.92 -6.82
CA GLU A 138 11.74 12.27 -6.34
C GLU A 138 11.87 13.78 -6.04
N ASP A 139 11.31 14.65 -6.90
CA ASP A 139 11.26 16.10 -6.64
C ASP A 139 10.59 16.45 -5.31
N ALA A 140 9.50 15.74 -4.96
CA ALA A 140 8.83 15.94 -3.69
C ALA A 140 9.73 15.51 -2.53
N ILE A 141 10.41 14.36 -2.65
CA ILE A 141 11.33 13.86 -1.63
C ILE A 141 12.50 14.83 -1.44
N GLU A 142 13.11 15.32 -2.52
CA GLU A 142 14.22 16.28 -2.48
C GLU A 142 13.82 17.59 -1.78
N ALA A 143 12.59 18.05 -2.01
CA ALA A 143 12.05 19.26 -1.41
C ALA A 143 11.75 19.16 0.10
N LEU A 144 11.78 17.95 0.69
CA LEU A 144 11.47 17.76 2.11
C LEU A 144 12.55 18.33 3.04
N PRO A 145 12.17 18.74 4.27
CA PRO A 145 13.11 18.95 5.35
C PRO A 145 13.89 17.67 5.70
N GLU A 146 15.15 17.81 6.11
CA GLU A 146 16.02 16.68 6.45
C GLU A 146 15.45 15.75 7.51
N HIS A 147 14.73 16.27 8.51
CA HIS A 147 14.12 15.45 9.54
C HIS A 147 12.97 14.55 9.02
N LEU A 148 12.34 14.91 7.90
CA LEU A 148 11.34 14.05 7.23
C LEU A 148 11.98 13.07 6.26
N LYS A 149 13.17 13.37 5.72
CA LYS A 149 13.96 12.43 4.91
C LYS A 149 14.64 11.35 5.76
N ARG A 150 15.06 11.70 6.98
CA ARG A 150 15.75 10.80 7.90
C ARG A 150 14.79 9.74 8.43
N GLY A 151 15.14 8.48 8.22
CA GLY A 151 14.41 7.33 8.72
C GLY A 151 13.99 6.37 7.61
N SER A 152 13.57 5.17 8.01
CA SER A 152 13.20 4.07 7.12
C SER A 152 11.73 4.13 6.63
N ARG A 153 11.06 5.29 6.75
CA ARG A 153 9.62 5.44 6.39
C ARG A 153 9.39 5.68 4.89
N ILE A 154 10.32 6.34 4.19
CA ILE A 154 10.25 6.52 2.74
C ILE A 154 11.07 5.42 2.08
N GLY A 155 10.39 4.39 1.58
CA GLY A 155 10.99 3.19 0.99
C GLY A 155 10.83 3.11 -0.52
N LYS A 156 11.50 2.13 -1.13
CA LYS A 156 11.22 1.70 -2.51
C LYS A 156 9.81 1.09 -2.58
N LEU A 157 9.09 1.34 -3.67
CA LEU A 157 7.79 0.69 -3.89
C LEU A 157 7.93 -0.84 -3.94
N PRO A 158 6.89 -1.57 -3.53
CA PRO A 158 6.89 -3.02 -3.68
C PRO A 158 6.84 -3.43 -5.16
N PRO A 159 7.27 -4.66 -5.49
CA PRO A 159 7.40 -5.13 -6.88
C PRO A 159 6.14 -4.96 -7.72
N ARG A 160 4.95 -5.30 -7.18
CA ARG A 160 3.69 -5.15 -7.96
C ARG A 160 3.40 -3.72 -8.39
N LEU A 161 3.95 -2.73 -7.69
CA LEU A 161 3.76 -1.31 -7.98
C LEU A 161 4.91 -0.73 -8.82
N SER A 162 6.02 -1.44 -9.06
CA SER A 162 7.17 -0.87 -9.78
C SER A 162 6.88 -0.64 -11.26
N ASP A 163 6.00 -1.46 -11.83
CA ASP A 163 5.73 -1.47 -13.28
C ASP A 163 4.38 -0.82 -13.63
N ILE A 164 3.67 -0.31 -12.62
CA ILE A 164 2.41 0.40 -12.81
C ILE A 164 2.69 1.85 -13.19
N THR A 165 2.03 2.31 -14.26
CA THR A 165 2.05 3.74 -14.61
C THR A 165 1.07 4.49 -13.73
N PHE A 166 1.59 5.32 -12.83
CA PHE A 166 0.79 6.19 -11.98
C PHE A 166 0.60 7.57 -12.61
N PRO A 167 -0.39 8.35 -12.14
CA PRO A 167 -0.53 9.76 -12.52
C PRO A 167 0.70 10.63 -12.16
N ILE A 168 1.60 10.11 -11.31
CA ILE A 168 2.86 10.74 -10.92
C ILE A 168 4.02 9.77 -11.14
N SER A 169 5.19 10.27 -11.55
CA SER A 169 6.40 9.45 -11.66
C SER A 169 7.00 9.20 -10.28
N ALA A 170 6.66 8.07 -9.66
CA ALA A 170 7.09 7.70 -8.31
C ALA A 170 7.82 6.35 -8.29
N GLN A 171 8.99 6.31 -7.66
CA GLN A 171 9.72 5.06 -7.37
C GLN A 171 9.76 4.73 -5.87
N ARG A 172 9.25 5.65 -5.05
CA ARG A 172 9.28 5.58 -3.60
C ARG A 172 7.94 5.98 -3.01
N GLY A 173 7.71 5.54 -1.79
CA GLY A 173 6.47 5.82 -1.08
C GLY A 173 6.58 5.60 0.40
N VAL A 174 5.47 5.89 1.07
CA VAL A 174 5.29 5.71 2.51
C VAL A 174 4.08 4.80 2.71
N ALA A 175 4.34 3.61 3.27
CA ALA A 175 3.26 2.73 3.71
C ALA A 175 2.74 3.15 5.09
N TYR A 176 1.43 3.04 5.29
CA TYR A 176 0.77 3.39 6.55
C TYR A 176 -0.05 2.23 7.11
N ALA A 177 -0.01 2.05 8.43
CA ALA A 177 -0.77 1.01 9.14
C ALA A 177 -1.40 1.52 10.44
N ASN A 178 -1.05 2.74 10.86
CA ASN A 178 -1.53 3.35 12.09
C ASN A 178 -1.58 4.90 11.95
N MET A 179 -2.01 5.57 13.02
CA MET A 179 -2.13 7.03 13.02
C MET A 179 -0.80 7.77 12.97
N ASP A 180 0.30 7.19 13.48
CA ASP A 180 1.61 7.83 13.44
C ASP A 180 2.16 7.90 12.00
N ASP A 181 1.81 6.91 11.17
CA ASP A 181 2.13 6.93 9.75
C ASP A 181 1.30 7.97 9.00
N VAL A 182 -0.01 8.00 9.28
CA VAL A 182 -0.91 9.02 8.71
C VAL A 182 -0.42 10.42 9.06
N GLN A 183 -0.05 10.65 10.33
CA GLN A 183 0.43 11.94 10.78
C GLN A 183 1.74 12.33 10.07
N TYR A 184 2.68 11.39 9.94
CA TYR A 184 3.92 11.62 9.20
C TYR A 184 3.68 11.99 7.73
N ILE A 185 2.74 11.31 7.06
CA ILE A 185 2.34 11.68 5.68
C ILE A 185 1.72 13.09 5.65
N LEU A 186 0.91 13.46 6.64
CA LEU A 186 0.31 14.79 6.73
C LEU A 186 1.33 15.89 7.03
N ASP A 187 2.45 15.56 7.67
CA ASP A 187 3.58 16.47 7.89
C ASP A 187 4.41 16.64 6.61
N ILE A 188 4.64 15.58 5.84
CA ILE A 188 5.17 15.65 4.46
C ILE A 188 4.29 16.58 3.62
N ALA A 189 2.97 16.37 3.63
CA ALA A 189 2.03 17.19 2.87
C ALA A 189 2.07 18.67 3.28
N ARG A 190 2.23 18.96 4.57
CA ARG A 190 2.38 20.33 5.09
C ARG A 190 3.65 20.97 4.53
N ALA A 191 4.80 20.30 4.64
CA ALA A 191 6.08 20.81 4.20
C ALA A 191 6.11 21.14 2.70
N LEU A 192 5.51 20.26 1.88
CA LEU A 192 5.43 20.46 0.43
C LEU A 192 4.52 21.64 0.05
N LYS A 193 3.41 21.83 0.76
CA LYS A 193 2.51 22.97 0.54
C LYS A 193 3.21 24.30 0.87
N GLU A 194 3.90 24.37 2.00
CA GLU A 194 4.63 25.57 2.44
C GLU A 194 5.69 25.98 1.41
N ARG A 195 6.50 25.02 0.92
CA ARG A 195 7.49 25.27 -0.13
C ARG A 195 6.88 25.71 -1.46
N GLY A 196 5.77 25.09 -1.88
CA GLY A 196 5.06 25.46 -3.10
C GLY A 196 4.47 26.87 -3.07
N ASN A 197 4.19 27.41 -1.88
CA ASN A 197 3.77 28.80 -1.71
C ASN A 197 4.97 29.77 -1.79
N ILE A 198 6.11 29.43 -1.18
CA ILE A 198 7.33 30.27 -1.21
C ILE A 198 7.81 30.51 -2.65
N HIS A 199 7.81 29.48 -3.50
CA HIS A 199 8.22 29.63 -4.89
C HIS A 199 7.31 30.58 -5.69
N ARG A 200 6.03 30.72 -5.30
CA ARG A 200 5.08 31.62 -5.96
C ARG A 200 5.27 33.08 -5.56
N GLU A 201 5.61 33.34 -4.30
CA GLU A 201 5.85 34.70 -3.82
C GLU A 201 7.13 35.30 -4.42
N HIS A 202 8.12 34.47 -4.79
CA HIS A 202 9.36 34.93 -5.43
C HIS A 202 9.28 35.03 -6.96
N THR A 203 8.35 34.33 -7.62
CA THR A 203 8.10 34.49 -9.07
C THR A 203 7.05 35.55 -9.41
N GLY A 204 6.39 36.13 -8.40
CA GLY A 204 5.46 37.25 -8.57
C GLY A 204 6.19 38.57 -8.79
N HIS A 205 6.78 38.76 -9.98
CA HIS A 205 7.17 40.11 -10.39
C HIS A 205 5.93 41.00 -10.49
N PRO A 206 5.89 42.18 -9.83
CA PRO A 206 4.92 43.19 -10.18
C PRO A 206 5.26 43.64 -11.61
N VAL A 207 4.36 43.41 -12.56
CA VAL A 207 4.39 44.10 -13.84
C VAL A 207 4.13 45.56 -13.52
N ASN A 208 5.20 46.32 -13.31
CA ASN A 208 5.16 47.77 -13.38
C ASN A 208 4.72 48.10 -14.80
N SER A 209 3.45 48.45 -14.96
CA SER A 209 2.96 49.15 -16.14
C SER A 209 3.59 50.54 -16.15
N VAL A 210 4.82 50.62 -16.65
CA VAL A 210 5.40 51.86 -17.16
C VAL A 210 4.69 52.15 -18.48
N GLY A 211 3.60 52.91 -18.37
CA GLY A 211 2.99 53.60 -19.50
C GLY A 211 3.51 55.04 -19.52
N THR A 212 4.67 55.24 -20.13
CA THR A 212 5.22 56.56 -20.43
C THR A 212 4.60 57.14 -21.71
N SER A 213 4.23 58.42 -21.60
CA SER A 213 4.28 59.47 -22.63
C SER A 213 3.18 59.55 -23.69
N ARG A 214 2.33 60.58 -23.63
CA ARG A 214 2.58 61.91 -24.18
C ARG A 214 1.56 62.93 -23.66
#